data_AF-A0AAD7T8Y7-F1
#
_entry.id   AF-A0AAD7T8Y7-F1
#
_cell.length_a   1.000
_cell.length_b   1.000
_cell.length_c   1.000
_cell.angle_alpha   90.00
_cell.angle_beta   90.00
_cell.angle_gamma   90.00
#
_symmetry.space_group_name_H-M   'P 1'
#
loop_
_entity.id
_entity.type
_entity.pdbx_description
1 polymer ?
#
loop_
_entity_poly.entity_id
_entity_poly.type
_entity_poly.pdbx_seq_one_letter_code
_entity_poly.pdbx_strand_id
1 'polypeptide(L)'
;MEGDYQTWHLHNQGEPCIMGVKRIYQKLKPTARCVMGKDYSVTMTSEPCDCTEFDFECDYGYERLRDGTCAPAFWFVPSSMSRRCTMGNTFLNSTGYRKVVSNNCTAGVMEAYVSRREPCPNRAPRGLHLVTTEGRLTAMLGSNVTFLVFLEEGDGSRTSIMVDFGDGNAITYSNVSSIEDGIKHVYKSVGIYRVSATGKNSGIKHVYKHVPLIWGQLEHVHLSAPFVAVKNKEVNLTAVLWPSQVGTAMYIWWFGNNSEPVITLEGSAAFTFSREGVTTVTVQVSAGNTILQDKKTIAVHEYFRSHLLAFSSNLDEHNPDVTEWRLDVSRVIKNSMMHATGVRDDQLLVTVLPGLPTAAEFFLLPDKELTEGTPDRATTHLDQLSEVLLSALNQNLVQFTLRPGVQVTVYTAHLSAAPLVDTSESHSGSAMLMLLSVVVVGLAVFVIYKFKRKIPGLNVYAQMQNEKEQEMISPVSPTENAPNTQRELVTSLELLDTTLDTQAIGCIKPHSNIKFTTEIPTYVNV
;
A
#
# COMPACT_ATOMS: atom_id res chain seq x y z
N MET A 1 43.36 71.26 16.09
CA MET A 1 42.88 69.88 16.24
C MET A 1 42.31 69.35 14.93
N GLU A 2 41.55 70.13 14.16
CA GLU A 2 41.07 69.74 12.82
C GLU A 2 42.15 69.85 11.72
N GLY A 3 43.18 70.68 11.93
CA GLY A 3 44.26 70.90 10.97
C GLY A 3 45.31 69.78 10.85
N ASP A 4 45.24 68.74 11.70
CA ASP A 4 46.23 67.65 11.75
C ASP A 4 45.87 66.46 10.84
N TYR A 5 44.63 66.43 10.34
CA TYR A 5 44.12 65.38 9.45
C TYR A 5 43.98 65.90 8.01
N GLN A 6 44.16 65.00 7.04
CA GLN A 6 43.85 65.19 5.63
C GLN A 6 42.79 64.18 5.20
N THR A 7 41.90 64.58 4.29
CA THR A 7 40.90 63.67 3.74
C THR A 7 41.54 62.68 2.77
N TRP A 8 41.07 61.45 2.81
CA TRP A 8 41.43 60.40 1.88
C TRP A 8 40.16 59.75 1.33
N HIS A 9 39.97 59.90 0.02
CA HIS A 9 38.84 59.32 -0.69
C HIS A 9 39.16 57.86 -0.99
N LEU A 10 38.30 56.95 -0.54
CA LEU A 10 38.38 55.56 -0.96
C LEU A 10 37.92 55.47 -2.41
N HIS A 11 38.78 54.96 -3.30
CA HIS A 11 38.47 54.75 -4.69
C HIS A 11 39.09 53.44 -5.19
N ASN A 12 38.49 52.84 -6.21
CA ASN A 12 39.05 51.70 -6.93
C ASN A 12 39.34 52.14 -8.37
N GLN A 13 40.62 52.20 -8.77
CA GLN A 13 41.03 52.65 -10.11
C GLN A 13 40.45 54.02 -10.55
N GLY A 14 40.15 54.90 -9.61
CA GLY A 14 39.56 56.22 -9.86
C GLY A 14 38.05 56.28 -9.61
N GLU A 15 37.36 55.14 -9.48
CA GLU A 15 35.93 55.09 -9.14
C GLU A 15 35.71 55.28 -7.64
N PRO A 16 35.06 56.39 -7.20
CA PRO A 16 34.87 56.68 -5.78
C PRO A 16 33.66 55.95 -5.19
N CYS A 17 32.77 55.39 -6.03
CA CYS A 17 31.58 54.71 -5.59
C CYS A 17 31.84 53.21 -5.39
N ILE A 18 31.91 52.76 -4.14
CA ILE A 18 32.19 51.36 -3.81
C ILE A 18 31.05 50.84 -2.92
N MET A 19 30.36 49.80 -3.37
CA MET A 19 29.15 49.27 -2.71
C MET A 19 28.04 50.32 -2.59
N GLY A 20 27.88 51.16 -3.63
CA GLY A 20 26.84 52.18 -3.69
C GLY A 20 27.03 53.37 -2.76
N VAL A 21 28.21 53.55 -2.17
CA VAL A 21 28.53 54.70 -1.33
C VAL A 21 29.95 55.23 -1.60
N LYS A 22 30.09 56.55 -1.59
CA LYS A 22 31.38 57.24 -1.55
C LYS A 22 31.82 57.33 -0.09
N ARG A 23 33.00 56.80 0.23
CA ARG A 23 33.56 56.84 1.59
C ARG A 23 34.77 57.76 1.64
N ILE A 24 34.72 58.72 2.56
CA ILE A 24 35.81 59.66 2.82
C ILE A 24 36.31 59.39 4.23
N TYR A 25 37.58 59.00 4.33
CA TYR A 25 38.25 58.75 5.59
C TYR A 25 39.17 59.93 5.94
N GLN A 26 39.41 60.13 7.23
CA GLN A 26 40.44 61.05 7.69
C GLN A 26 41.74 60.29 7.96
N LYS A 27 42.84 60.75 7.35
CA LYS A 27 44.19 60.24 7.59
C LYS A 27 45.04 61.31 8.25
N LEU A 28 45.98 60.91 9.10
CA LEU A 28 46.91 61.85 9.71
C LEU A 28 47.82 62.48 8.64
N LYS A 29 48.05 63.79 8.69
CA LYS A 29 49.01 64.45 7.81
C LYS A 29 50.42 63.93 8.11
N PRO A 30 51.27 63.70 7.10
CA PRO A 30 52.66 63.29 7.31
C PRO A 30 53.47 64.25 8.20
N THR A 31 53.07 65.53 8.26
CA THR A 31 53.71 66.58 9.06
C THR A 31 53.18 66.67 10.49
N ALA A 32 52.12 65.95 10.85
CA ALA A 32 51.53 66.01 12.18
C ALA A 32 52.31 65.11 13.16
N ARG A 33 52.75 65.67 14.29
CA ARG A 33 53.53 64.97 15.32
C ARG A 33 52.66 64.64 16.52
N CYS A 34 51.81 63.64 16.36
CA CYS A 34 50.83 63.22 17.37
C CYS A 34 50.44 61.76 17.17
N VAL A 35 49.83 61.16 18.18
CA VAL A 35 49.40 59.76 18.17
C VAL A 35 47.87 59.71 18.15
N MET A 36 47.31 58.78 17.36
CA MET A 36 45.87 58.50 17.36
C MET A 36 45.47 57.95 18.74
N GLY A 37 44.41 58.50 19.34
CA GLY A 37 43.94 58.11 20.67
C GLY A 37 43.43 56.66 20.72
N LYS A 38 43.40 56.07 21.93
CA LYS A 38 42.99 54.67 22.15
C LYS A 38 41.53 54.39 21.75
N ASP A 39 40.67 55.39 21.85
CA ASP A 39 39.25 55.34 21.47
C ASP A 39 38.98 56.05 20.12
N TYR A 40 40.01 56.23 19.28
CA TYR A 40 39.85 56.84 17.97
C TYR A 40 39.04 55.92 17.05
N SER A 41 37.78 56.29 16.81
CA SER A 41 37.00 55.75 15.69
C SER A 41 37.36 56.54 14.43
N VAL A 42 37.57 55.82 13.33
CA VAL A 42 37.90 56.47 12.05
C VAL A 42 36.69 57.31 11.63
N THR A 43 36.83 58.64 11.68
CA THR A 43 35.79 59.55 11.18
C THR A 43 35.60 59.30 9.70
N MET A 44 34.45 58.74 9.35
CA MET A 44 34.09 58.35 7.99
C MET A 44 32.83 59.13 7.59
N THR A 45 32.93 59.92 6.52
CA THR A 45 31.75 60.48 5.86
C THR A 45 31.34 59.54 4.74
N SER A 46 30.06 59.18 4.69
CA SER A 46 29.49 58.35 3.64
C SER A 46 28.39 59.10 2.90
N GLU A 47 28.48 59.13 1.57
CA GLU A 47 27.44 59.67 0.69
C GLU A 47 26.93 58.55 -0.24
N PRO A 48 25.60 58.35 -0.37
CA PRO A 48 25.06 57.35 -1.28
C PRO A 48 25.29 57.73 -2.74
N CYS A 49 25.43 56.72 -3.60
CA CYS A 49 25.49 56.88 -5.05
C CYS A 49 24.19 56.45 -5.73
N ASP A 50 24.03 56.89 -6.99
CA ASP A 50 23.10 56.26 -7.92
C ASP A 50 23.56 54.84 -8.25
N CYS A 51 22.63 53.90 -8.35
CA CYS A 51 22.92 52.53 -8.75
C CYS A 51 23.28 52.49 -10.24
N THR A 52 24.28 51.67 -10.54
CA THR A 52 24.75 51.32 -11.88
C THR A 52 24.55 49.83 -12.12
N GLU A 53 24.80 49.35 -13.35
CA GLU A 53 24.71 47.91 -13.67
C GLU A 53 25.66 47.05 -12.83
N PHE A 54 26.79 47.61 -12.38
CA PHE A 54 27.79 46.93 -11.54
C PHE A 54 27.32 46.68 -10.10
N ASP A 55 26.25 47.36 -9.67
CA ASP A 55 25.66 47.17 -8.34
C ASP A 55 24.68 45.98 -8.29
N PHE A 56 24.51 45.27 -9.41
CA PHE A 56 23.65 44.10 -9.56
C PHE A 56 24.43 42.84 -9.97
N GLU A 57 23.99 41.70 -9.47
CA GLU A 57 24.49 40.38 -9.82
C GLU A 57 23.37 39.47 -10.35
N CYS A 58 23.71 38.35 -10.98
CA CYS A 58 22.69 37.42 -11.47
C CYS A 58 21.95 36.78 -10.30
N ASP A 59 20.62 36.70 -10.44
CA ASP A 59 19.76 36.06 -9.46
C ASP A 59 19.80 34.52 -9.58
N TYR A 60 19.16 33.82 -8.64
CA TYR A 60 19.09 32.37 -8.62
C TYR A 60 18.61 31.79 -9.95
N GLY A 61 19.40 30.89 -10.53
CA GLY A 61 19.08 30.23 -11.79
C GLY A 61 19.43 31.04 -13.04
N TYR A 62 20.09 32.19 -12.89
CA TYR A 62 20.63 32.97 -14.00
C TYR A 62 22.17 32.97 -13.98
N GLU A 63 22.78 32.93 -15.16
CA GLU A 63 24.23 32.91 -15.36
C GLU A 63 24.66 34.10 -16.24
N ARG A 64 25.86 34.63 -15.98
CA ARG A 64 26.43 35.73 -16.78
C ARG A 64 26.90 35.20 -18.14
N LEU A 65 26.38 35.79 -19.20
CA LEU A 65 26.82 35.57 -20.58
C LEU A 65 28.09 36.38 -20.91
N ARG A 66 28.66 36.11 -22.09
CA ARG A 66 29.89 36.80 -22.56
C ARG A 66 29.71 38.29 -22.76
N ASP A 67 28.48 38.74 -23.01
CA ASP A 67 28.11 40.15 -23.17
C ASP A 67 27.87 40.86 -21.82
N GLY A 68 28.00 40.16 -20.70
CA GLY A 68 27.78 40.69 -19.35
C GLY A 68 26.32 40.62 -18.88
N THR A 69 25.38 40.16 -19.72
CA THR A 69 23.96 40.03 -19.36
C THR A 69 23.68 38.75 -18.58
N CYS A 70 22.64 38.76 -17.74
CA CYS A 70 22.20 37.58 -16.99
C CYS A 70 21.10 36.85 -17.78
N ALA A 71 21.33 35.59 -18.13
CA ALA A 71 20.37 34.75 -18.82
C ALA A 71 20.06 33.48 -18.01
N PRO A 72 18.85 32.90 -18.14
CA PRO A 72 18.49 31.70 -17.39
C PRO A 72 19.43 30.54 -17.76
N ALA A 73 19.94 29.87 -16.73
CA ALA A 73 20.74 28.66 -16.88
C ALA A 73 19.89 27.53 -17.48
N PHE A 74 20.54 26.55 -18.11
CA PHE A 74 19.85 25.49 -18.86
C PHE A 74 18.84 24.67 -18.03
N TRP A 75 19.05 24.54 -16.72
CA TRP A 75 18.20 23.79 -15.79
C TRP A 75 17.09 24.65 -15.17
N PHE A 76 17.20 25.98 -15.27
CA PHE A 76 16.30 26.91 -14.62
C PHE A 76 15.22 27.39 -15.59
N VAL A 77 13.97 27.22 -15.18
CA VAL A 77 12.83 27.75 -15.92
C VAL A 77 12.25 28.91 -15.10
N PRO A 78 12.31 30.17 -15.57
CA PRO A 78 11.83 31.33 -14.80
C PRO A 78 10.37 31.21 -14.35
N SER A 79 9.52 30.58 -15.18
CA SER A 79 8.13 30.31 -14.82
C SER A 79 7.98 29.31 -13.66
N SER A 80 9.02 28.60 -13.22
CA SER A 80 8.92 27.62 -12.14
C SER A 80 8.87 28.22 -10.72
N MET A 81 9.30 29.48 -10.51
CA MET A 81 9.33 30.13 -9.19
C MET A 81 7.97 30.25 -8.48
N SER A 82 6.85 30.08 -9.20
CA SER A 82 5.52 30.11 -8.60
C SER A 82 5.07 28.76 -7.96
N ARG A 83 5.98 27.80 -7.73
CA ARG A 83 5.69 26.48 -7.13
C ARG A 83 4.94 26.52 -5.79
N ARG A 84 5.07 27.60 -5.01
CA ARG A 84 4.33 27.83 -3.75
C ARG A 84 3.48 29.11 -3.79
N CYS A 85 2.98 29.48 -4.96
CA CYS A 85 2.17 30.67 -5.13
C CYS A 85 0.69 30.30 -4.94
N THR A 86 0.09 30.70 -3.83
CA THR A 86 -1.35 30.52 -3.58
C THR A 86 -2.17 31.53 -4.37
N MET A 87 -3.31 31.11 -4.90
CA MET A 87 -4.23 31.96 -5.66
C MET A 87 -4.66 33.18 -4.84
N GLY A 88 -4.57 34.37 -5.41
CA GLY A 88 -4.87 35.64 -4.74
C GLY A 88 -3.66 36.34 -4.12
N ASN A 89 -2.51 35.66 -4.02
CA ASN A 89 -1.26 36.29 -3.62
C ASN A 89 -0.50 36.85 -4.84
N THR A 90 0.48 37.70 -4.55
CA THR A 90 1.47 38.18 -5.54
C THR A 90 2.83 37.57 -5.23
N PHE A 91 3.60 37.24 -6.25
CA PHE A 91 4.99 36.85 -6.11
C PHE A 91 5.91 37.88 -6.76
N LEU A 92 7.18 37.87 -6.38
CA LEU A 92 8.22 38.68 -7.01
C LEU A 92 8.80 37.89 -8.18
N ASN A 93 8.50 38.33 -9.40
CA ASN A 93 9.08 37.81 -10.62
C ASN A 93 10.45 38.45 -10.84
N SER A 94 11.50 37.64 -10.85
CA SER A 94 12.88 38.11 -11.05
C SER A 94 13.12 38.49 -12.51
N THR A 95 13.80 39.62 -12.72
CA THR A 95 14.29 40.04 -14.05
C THR A 95 15.58 39.32 -14.47
N GLY A 96 16.10 38.43 -13.61
CA GLY A 96 17.39 37.75 -13.77
C GLY A 96 18.53 38.40 -12.98
N TYR A 97 18.23 39.51 -12.31
CA TYR A 97 19.20 40.29 -11.54
C TYR A 97 18.72 40.49 -10.10
N ARG A 98 19.68 40.68 -9.20
CA ARG A 98 19.44 41.09 -7.81
C ARG A 98 20.49 42.09 -7.36
N LYS A 99 20.11 43.00 -6.47
CA LYS A 99 21.03 43.98 -5.88
C LYS A 99 22.09 43.24 -5.06
N VAL A 100 23.36 43.61 -5.23
CA VAL A 100 24.44 43.06 -4.41
C VAL A 100 24.15 43.32 -2.93
N VAL A 101 24.27 42.27 -2.11
CA VAL A 101 23.98 42.36 -0.67
C VAL A 101 24.88 43.42 -0.02
N SER A 102 24.31 44.23 0.87
CA SER A 102 24.98 45.37 1.54
C SER A 102 25.39 46.54 0.62
N ASN A 103 24.92 46.56 -0.63
CA ASN A 103 25.06 47.73 -1.50
C ASN A 103 24.00 48.78 -1.15
N ASN A 104 24.44 50.01 -0.88
CA ASN A 104 23.59 51.09 -0.38
C ASN A 104 23.25 52.17 -1.44
N CYS A 105 23.39 51.86 -2.73
CA CYS A 105 22.94 52.78 -3.78
C CYS A 105 21.41 52.97 -3.74
N THR A 106 20.90 54.15 -4.09
CA THR A 106 19.48 54.52 -3.85
C THR A 106 18.68 54.93 -5.08
N ALA A 107 19.32 55.38 -6.16
CA ALA A 107 18.65 55.85 -7.38
C ALA A 107 19.30 55.25 -8.66
N GLY A 108 19.18 55.89 -9.83
CA GLY A 108 19.77 55.41 -11.08
C GLY A 108 18.97 54.29 -11.75
N VAL A 109 19.63 53.23 -12.21
CA VAL A 109 19.01 52.16 -13.03
C VAL A 109 18.23 51.12 -12.21
N MET A 110 17.99 51.37 -10.92
CA MET A 110 17.44 50.38 -9.98
C MET A 110 16.14 49.72 -10.46
N GLU A 111 15.18 50.50 -10.98
CA GLU A 111 13.87 49.99 -11.39
C GLU A 111 13.93 48.95 -12.52
N ALA A 112 14.97 48.98 -13.36
CA ALA A 112 15.15 48.03 -14.44
C ALA A 112 15.57 46.63 -13.96
N TYR A 113 16.27 46.56 -12.82
CA TYR A 113 16.90 45.34 -12.30
C TYR A 113 16.18 44.74 -11.09
N VAL A 114 15.30 45.49 -10.42
CA VAL A 114 14.54 44.97 -9.28
C VAL A 114 13.39 44.06 -9.75
N SER A 115 13.08 43.05 -8.94
CA SER A 115 11.99 42.10 -9.19
C SER A 115 10.61 42.78 -9.21
N ARG A 116 9.74 42.31 -10.10
CA ARG A 116 8.40 42.86 -10.33
C ARG A 116 7.33 42.06 -9.60
N ARG A 117 6.36 42.73 -8.99
CA ARG A 117 5.22 42.05 -8.36
C ARG A 117 4.23 41.60 -9.42
N GLU A 118 3.99 40.31 -9.50
CA GLU A 118 3.02 39.70 -10.43
C GLU A 118 1.99 38.83 -9.69
N PRO A 119 0.74 38.75 -10.18
CA PRO A 119 -0.27 37.86 -9.60
C PRO A 119 0.05 36.40 -9.87
N CYS A 120 -0.23 35.51 -8.91
CA CYS A 120 -0.06 34.07 -9.10
C CYS A 120 -0.94 33.56 -10.27
N PRO A 121 -0.38 32.79 -11.24
CA PRO A 121 -1.16 32.19 -12.31
C PRO A 121 -1.98 30.98 -11.83
N ASN A 122 -3.12 30.72 -12.47
CA ASN A 122 -3.93 29.52 -12.22
C ASN A 122 -3.15 28.27 -12.66
N ARG A 123 -2.75 27.42 -11.71
CA ARG A 123 -2.05 26.16 -12.00
C ARG A 123 -2.93 24.94 -11.81
N ALA A 124 -2.74 23.99 -12.70
CA ALA A 124 -3.28 22.65 -12.54
C ALA A 124 -2.60 21.93 -11.36
N PRO A 125 -3.32 21.10 -10.61
CA PRO A 125 -2.73 20.29 -9.56
C PRO A 125 -1.72 19.31 -10.14
N ARG A 126 -0.45 19.34 -9.73
CA ARG A 126 0.59 18.40 -10.19
C ARG A 126 1.13 17.57 -9.02
N GLY A 127 1.72 16.41 -9.35
CA GLY A 127 2.23 15.48 -8.34
C GLY A 127 1.11 14.92 -7.46
N LEU A 128 0.00 14.50 -8.07
CA LEU A 128 -1.04 13.79 -7.35
C LEU A 128 -0.58 12.34 -7.13
N HIS A 129 -0.43 11.94 -5.88
CA HIS A 129 -0.03 10.59 -5.49
C HIS A 129 -1.02 10.03 -4.49
N LEU A 130 -1.32 8.75 -4.63
CA LEU A 130 -2.19 8.02 -3.72
C LEU A 130 -1.43 6.81 -3.18
N VAL A 131 -1.36 6.72 -1.86
CA VAL A 131 -0.67 5.64 -1.15
C VAL A 131 -1.56 5.14 -0.02
N THR A 132 -1.41 3.87 0.32
CA THR A 132 -2.05 3.32 1.52
C THR A 132 -1.25 3.73 2.76
N THR A 133 -1.89 3.84 3.92
CA THR A 133 -1.19 4.15 5.19
C THR A 133 -0.07 3.17 5.53
N GLU A 134 -0.21 1.90 5.11
CA GLU A 134 0.82 0.87 5.31
C GLU A 134 1.91 0.89 4.22
N GLY A 135 1.75 1.69 3.16
CA GLY A 135 2.64 1.67 1.99
C GLY A 135 2.58 0.35 1.19
N ARG A 136 1.63 -0.54 1.50
CA ARG A 136 1.48 -1.85 0.87
C ARG A 136 0.48 -1.82 -0.28
N LEU A 137 0.72 -2.66 -1.27
CA LEU A 137 -0.18 -2.90 -2.42
C LEU A 137 -1.21 -4.00 -2.14
N THR A 138 -1.24 -4.57 -0.93
CA THR A 138 -2.11 -5.68 -0.55
C THR A 138 -2.94 -5.33 0.67
N ALA A 139 -4.19 -5.79 0.70
CA ALA A 139 -5.06 -5.69 1.87
C ALA A 139 -5.98 -6.92 2.00
N MET A 140 -6.37 -7.24 3.22
CA MET A 140 -7.25 -8.36 3.52
C MET A 140 -8.71 -7.97 3.26
N LEU A 141 -9.51 -8.92 2.79
CA LEU A 141 -10.95 -8.74 2.62
C LEU A 141 -11.60 -8.27 3.93
N GLY A 142 -12.45 -7.25 3.85
CA GLY A 142 -13.16 -6.71 5.02
C GLY A 142 -12.32 -5.79 5.92
N SER A 143 -11.02 -5.59 5.65
CA SER A 143 -10.22 -4.63 6.41
C SER A 143 -10.45 -3.18 5.94
N ASN A 144 -10.26 -2.22 6.85
CA ASN A 144 -10.32 -0.80 6.54
C ASN A 144 -9.02 -0.37 5.86
N VAL A 145 -9.06 -0.19 4.54
CA VAL A 145 -7.93 0.36 3.77
C VAL A 145 -8.02 1.88 3.80
N THR A 146 -7.00 2.54 4.34
CA THR A 146 -6.93 4.01 4.38
C THR A 146 -6.01 4.51 3.26
N PHE A 147 -6.56 5.33 2.37
CA PHE A 147 -5.85 5.94 1.26
C PHE A 147 -5.48 7.39 1.58
N LEU A 148 -4.19 7.68 1.58
CA LEU A 148 -3.64 9.02 1.75
C LEU A 148 -3.45 9.65 0.37
N VAL A 149 -3.93 10.88 0.22
CA VAL A 149 -3.81 11.64 -1.02
C VAL A 149 -2.79 12.76 -0.82
N PHE A 150 -1.76 12.75 -1.65
CA PHE A 150 -0.70 13.75 -1.66
C PHE A 150 -0.79 14.57 -2.94
N LEU A 151 -0.56 15.88 -2.80
CA LEU A 151 -0.53 16.82 -3.90
C LEU A 151 0.71 17.71 -3.75
N GLU A 152 1.63 17.64 -4.71
CA GLU A 152 2.89 18.41 -4.66
C GLU A 152 2.68 19.89 -5.04
N GLU A 153 1.90 20.16 -6.10
CA GLU A 153 1.59 21.51 -6.55
C GLU A 153 0.07 21.67 -6.68
N GLY A 154 -0.49 22.73 -6.09
CA GLY A 154 -1.91 23.07 -6.25
C GLY A 154 -2.49 23.77 -5.03
N ASP A 155 -3.55 24.55 -5.24
CA ASP A 155 -4.31 25.14 -4.14
C ASP A 155 -5.24 24.08 -3.55
N GLY A 156 -4.83 23.49 -2.42
CA GLY A 156 -5.59 22.43 -1.75
C GLY A 156 -7.03 22.85 -1.45
N SER A 157 -7.24 24.13 -1.14
CA SER A 157 -8.55 24.68 -0.75
C SER A 157 -9.58 24.71 -1.88
N ARG A 158 -9.12 24.72 -3.14
CA ARG A 158 -9.96 24.87 -4.35
C ARG A 158 -9.86 23.68 -5.30
N THR A 159 -9.08 22.67 -4.94
CA THR A 159 -8.89 21.46 -5.75
C THR A 159 -9.86 20.40 -5.28
N SER A 160 -10.85 20.08 -6.12
CA SER A 160 -11.71 18.93 -5.88
C SER A 160 -10.97 17.63 -6.20
N ILE A 161 -11.02 16.66 -5.28
CA ILE A 161 -10.43 15.33 -5.45
C ILE A 161 -11.56 14.31 -5.55
N MET A 162 -11.59 13.55 -6.63
CA MET A 162 -12.46 12.38 -6.77
C MET A 162 -11.61 11.12 -6.68
N VAL A 163 -11.96 10.19 -5.80
CA VAL A 163 -11.33 8.87 -5.69
C VAL A 163 -12.36 7.81 -6.06
N ASP A 164 -12.05 7.05 -7.11
CA ASP A 164 -12.80 5.87 -7.54
C ASP A 164 -12.02 4.63 -7.09
N PHE A 165 -12.64 3.75 -6.31
CA PHE A 165 -11.98 2.56 -5.76
C PHE A 165 -11.94 1.38 -6.75
N GLY A 166 -12.59 1.48 -7.90
CA GLY A 166 -12.61 0.44 -8.92
C GLY A 166 -13.59 -0.70 -8.64
N ASP A 167 -14.39 -0.59 -7.58
CA ASP A 167 -15.47 -1.51 -7.21
C ASP A 167 -16.88 -0.93 -7.48
N GLY A 168 -16.94 0.21 -8.18
CA GLY A 168 -18.15 0.97 -8.45
C GLY A 168 -18.44 2.07 -7.42
N ASN A 169 -17.70 2.13 -6.31
CA ASN A 169 -17.80 3.21 -5.34
C ASN A 169 -16.80 4.32 -5.70
N ALA A 170 -17.28 5.56 -5.77
CA ALA A 170 -16.45 6.74 -5.94
C ALA A 170 -16.90 7.84 -4.99
N ILE A 171 -15.94 8.52 -4.37
CA ILE A 171 -16.18 9.61 -3.43
C ILE A 171 -15.50 10.87 -3.96
N THR A 172 -16.19 12.00 -3.88
CA THR A 172 -15.66 13.31 -4.28
C THR A 172 -15.60 14.26 -3.09
N TYR A 173 -14.43 14.85 -2.89
CA TYR A 173 -14.14 15.87 -1.89
C TYR A 173 -13.92 17.22 -2.58
N SER A 174 -14.42 18.29 -1.97
CA SER A 174 -14.30 19.65 -2.52
C SER A 174 -12.95 20.31 -2.22
N ASN A 175 -12.26 19.89 -1.16
CA ASN A 175 -11.00 20.46 -0.68
C ASN A 175 -10.07 19.34 -0.18
N VAL A 176 -8.77 19.43 -0.46
CA VAL A 176 -7.74 18.50 0.02
C VAL A 176 -7.67 18.44 1.55
N SER A 177 -7.87 19.57 2.25
CA SER A 177 -7.87 19.64 3.73
C SER A 177 -8.96 18.79 4.38
N SER A 178 -10.00 18.39 3.63
CA SER A 178 -11.03 17.48 4.15
C SER A 178 -10.58 16.02 4.24
N ILE A 179 -9.35 15.72 3.81
CA ILE A 179 -8.79 14.36 3.66
C ILE A 179 -7.58 14.16 4.61
N GLU A 180 -7.43 14.97 5.66
CA GLU A 180 -6.26 14.90 6.57
C GLU A 180 -6.04 13.50 7.18
N ASP A 181 -7.11 12.81 7.57
CA ASP A 181 -7.04 11.45 8.14
C ASP A 181 -7.01 10.32 7.09
N GLY A 182 -7.00 10.67 5.80
CA GLY A 182 -7.13 9.73 4.69
C GLY A 182 -8.55 9.22 4.44
N ILE A 183 -8.73 8.54 3.30
CA ILE A 183 -10.02 8.02 2.86
C ILE A 183 -10.09 6.53 3.17
N LYS A 184 -11.02 6.14 4.04
CA LYS A 184 -11.23 4.74 4.43
C LYS A 184 -12.17 4.05 3.45
N HIS A 185 -11.81 2.84 3.03
CA HIS A 185 -12.63 2.00 2.17
C HIS A 185 -12.52 0.53 2.58
N VAL A 186 -13.63 -0.22 2.42
CA VAL A 186 -13.69 -1.66 2.72
C VAL A 186 -14.19 -2.39 1.48
N TYR A 187 -13.35 -3.28 0.96
CA TYR A 187 -13.70 -4.12 -0.18
C TYR A 187 -14.55 -5.31 0.24
N LYS A 188 -15.60 -5.59 -0.55
CA LYS A 188 -16.56 -6.69 -0.29
C LYS A 188 -16.23 -7.98 -1.02
N SER A 189 -15.39 -7.94 -2.04
CA SER A 189 -14.94 -9.11 -2.79
C SER A 189 -13.41 -9.12 -2.90
N VAL A 190 -12.87 -10.33 -3.11
CA VAL A 190 -11.44 -10.51 -3.41
C VAL A 190 -11.20 -10.16 -4.87
N GLY A 191 -10.02 -9.62 -5.18
CA GLY A 191 -9.68 -9.27 -6.55
C GLY A 191 -8.61 -8.18 -6.66
N ILE A 192 -8.25 -7.89 -7.91
CA ILE A 192 -7.36 -6.81 -8.26
C ILE A 192 -8.21 -5.61 -8.63
N TYR A 193 -8.09 -4.52 -7.87
CA TYR A 193 -8.85 -3.29 -8.10
C TYR A 193 -7.97 -2.23 -8.74
N ARG A 194 -8.60 -1.30 -9.44
CA ARG A 194 -7.91 -0.14 -10.02
C ARG A 194 -8.46 1.13 -9.39
N VAL A 195 -7.81 1.56 -8.32
CA VAL A 195 -8.11 2.82 -7.64
C VAL A 195 -7.60 3.97 -8.49
N SER A 196 -8.41 4.99 -8.72
CA SER A 196 -7.99 6.18 -9.43
C SER A 196 -8.33 7.45 -8.66
N ALA A 197 -7.35 8.34 -8.50
CA ALA A 197 -7.53 9.65 -7.92
C ALA A 197 -7.50 10.69 -9.04
N THR A 198 -8.51 11.55 -9.08
CA THR A 198 -8.64 12.63 -10.05
C THR A 198 -8.69 13.96 -9.33
N GLY A 199 -7.63 14.76 -9.48
CA GLY A 199 -7.61 16.15 -9.02
C GLY A 199 -8.12 17.08 -10.12
N LYS A 200 -9.12 17.90 -9.83
CA LYS A 200 -9.70 18.87 -10.76
C LYS A 200 -9.61 20.27 -10.18
N ASN A 201 -8.99 21.18 -10.92
CA ASN A 201 -8.98 22.63 -10.65
C ASN A 201 -9.30 23.38 -11.94
N SER A 202 -10.31 24.26 -11.92
CA SER A 202 -10.63 25.18 -13.02
C SER A 202 -10.68 24.54 -14.42
N GLY A 203 -11.10 23.27 -14.50
CA GLY A 203 -11.25 22.51 -15.75
C GLY A 203 -10.08 21.56 -16.10
N ILE A 204 -8.89 21.73 -15.52
CA ILE A 204 -7.75 20.84 -15.78
C ILE A 204 -7.80 19.63 -14.84
N LYS A 205 -7.62 18.44 -15.39
CA LYS A 205 -7.68 17.16 -14.68
C LYS A 205 -6.31 16.49 -14.65
N HIS A 206 -5.89 16.04 -13.48
CA HIS A 206 -4.79 15.09 -13.32
C HIS A 206 -5.32 13.79 -12.73
N VAL A 207 -4.93 12.67 -13.31
CA VAL A 207 -5.38 11.34 -12.89
C VAL A 207 -4.18 10.50 -12.48
N TYR A 208 -4.24 9.95 -11.27
CA TYR A 208 -3.31 8.97 -10.75
C TYR A 208 -4.02 7.61 -10.62
N LYS A 209 -3.29 6.51 -10.84
CA LYS A 209 -3.83 5.15 -10.74
C LYS A 209 -3.00 4.33 -9.76
N HIS A 210 -3.68 3.61 -8.89
CA HIS A 210 -3.12 2.70 -7.89
C HIS A 210 -3.84 1.35 -8.00
N VAL A 211 -3.12 0.24 -7.88
CA VAL A 211 -3.69 -1.10 -8.12
C VAL A 211 -3.51 -1.95 -6.85
N PRO A 212 -4.46 -1.89 -5.90
CA PRO A 212 -4.42 -2.76 -4.73
C PRO A 212 -4.92 -4.17 -5.06
N LEU A 213 -4.28 -5.16 -4.45
CA LEU A 213 -4.71 -6.56 -4.44
C LEU A 213 -5.44 -6.87 -3.12
N ILE A 214 -6.69 -7.29 -3.24
CA ILE A 214 -7.52 -7.71 -2.10
C ILE A 214 -7.58 -9.23 -2.08
N TRP A 215 -7.13 -9.80 -0.96
CA TRP A 215 -7.05 -11.25 -0.77
C TRP A 215 -7.88 -11.69 0.44
N GLY A 216 -8.36 -12.94 0.39
CA GLY A 216 -9.13 -13.56 1.47
C GLY A 216 -8.23 -14.38 2.39
N GLN A 217 -8.67 -14.62 3.63
CA GLN A 217 -7.93 -15.47 4.57
C GLN A 217 -7.79 -16.89 4.01
N LEU A 218 -6.57 -17.40 3.93
CA LEU A 218 -6.28 -18.80 3.60
C LEU A 218 -5.99 -19.55 4.89
N GLU A 219 -6.77 -20.59 5.19
CA GLU A 219 -6.65 -21.38 6.43
C GLU A 219 -5.99 -22.73 6.18
N HIS A 220 -6.40 -23.42 5.12
CA HIS A 220 -5.93 -24.76 4.79
C HIS A 220 -5.70 -24.94 3.29
N VAL A 221 -4.73 -25.79 2.96
CA VAL A 221 -4.43 -26.23 1.59
C VAL A 221 -4.39 -27.74 1.59
N HIS A 222 -5.03 -28.34 0.60
CA HIS A 222 -5.00 -29.78 0.39
C HIS A 222 -4.48 -30.12 -1.01
N LEU A 223 -3.48 -31.00 -1.08
CA LEU A 223 -2.97 -31.55 -2.32
C LEU A 223 -3.79 -32.78 -2.73
N SER A 224 -4.64 -32.58 -3.74
CA SER A 224 -5.32 -33.67 -4.43
C SER A 224 -4.41 -34.25 -5.51
N ALA A 225 -4.02 -35.49 -5.27
CA ALA A 225 -3.13 -36.28 -6.13
C ALA A 225 -3.52 -37.76 -6.01
N PRO A 226 -3.33 -38.56 -7.08
CA PRO A 226 -3.55 -40.01 -7.02
C PRO A 226 -2.53 -40.67 -6.09
N PHE A 227 -2.92 -41.81 -5.52
CA PHE A 227 -2.06 -42.58 -4.63
C PHE A 227 -0.98 -43.37 -5.40
N VAL A 228 -1.35 -43.91 -6.57
CA VAL A 228 -0.45 -44.62 -7.49
C VAL A 228 -0.51 -43.96 -8.88
N ALA A 229 0.64 -43.80 -9.53
CA ALA A 229 0.78 -43.22 -10.86
C ALA A 229 1.47 -44.19 -11.82
N VAL A 230 1.07 -44.14 -13.09
CA VAL A 230 1.72 -44.90 -14.17
C VAL A 230 2.95 -44.13 -14.65
N LYS A 231 4.09 -44.82 -14.73
CA LYS A 231 5.34 -44.28 -15.31
C LYS A 231 5.10 -43.74 -16.73
N ASN A 232 5.70 -42.60 -17.06
CA ASN A 232 5.58 -41.93 -18.36
C ASN A 232 4.14 -41.54 -18.78
N LYS A 233 3.20 -41.52 -17.83
CA LYS A 233 1.85 -40.99 -18.05
C LYS A 233 1.68 -39.69 -17.30
N GLU A 234 1.00 -38.74 -17.94
CA GLU A 234 0.69 -37.45 -17.34
C GLU A 234 -0.31 -37.59 -16.18
N VAL A 235 -0.02 -36.94 -15.06
CA VAL A 235 -0.84 -36.91 -13.86
C VAL A 235 -1.21 -35.47 -13.55
N ASN A 236 -2.51 -35.23 -13.38
CA ASN A 236 -3.03 -33.93 -12.97
C ASN A 236 -3.09 -33.85 -11.45
N LEU A 237 -2.39 -32.87 -10.90
CA LEU A 237 -2.31 -32.58 -9.48
C LEU A 237 -3.05 -31.27 -9.23
N THR A 238 -3.88 -31.21 -8.19
CA THR A 238 -4.66 -30.02 -7.88
C THR A 238 -4.50 -29.61 -6.42
N ALA A 239 -4.28 -28.32 -6.20
CA ALA A 239 -4.23 -27.70 -4.90
C ALA A 239 -5.60 -27.10 -4.58
N VAL A 240 -6.29 -27.72 -3.63
CA VAL A 240 -7.61 -27.29 -3.17
C VAL A 240 -7.41 -26.33 -1.99
N LEU A 241 -7.98 -25.13 -2.10
CA LEU A 241 -7.85 -24.07 -1.09
C LEU A 241 -9.11 -24.01 -0.23
N TRP A 242 -8.90 -23.83 1.07
CA TRP A 242 -9.98 -23.59 2.03
C TRP A 242 -9.71 -22.34 2.86
N PRO A 243 -10.64 -21.36 2.84
CA PRO A 243 -11.76 -21.22 1.91
C PRO A 243 -11.30 -21.07 0.44
N SER A 244 -12.20 -21.34 -0.52
CA SER A 244 -11.85 -21.26 -1.95
C SER A 244 -11.69 -19.82 -2.47
N GLN A 245 -12.34 -18.85 -1.80
CA GLN A 245 -12.35 -17.44 -2.21
C GLN A 245 -11.19 -16.63 -1.59
N VAL A 246 -9.96 -17.02 -1.89
CA VAL A 246 -8.77 -16.30 -1.40
C VAL A 246 -8.25 -15.22 -2.36
N GLY A 247 -8.77 -15.18 -3.59
CA GLY A 247 -8.33 -14.25 -4.63
C GLY A 247 -7.16 -14.81 -5.42
N THR A 248 -6.22 -13.95 -5.81
CA THR A 248 -5.02 -14.37 -6.56
C THR A 248 -4.05 -15.12 -5.64
N ALA A 249 -3.73 -16.36 -6.01
CA ALA A 249 -2.75 -17.19 -5.33
C ALA A 249 -1.66 -17.65 -6.30
N MET A 250 -0.46 -17.89 -5.77
CA MET A 250 0.66 -18.45 -6.50
C MET A 250 0.95 -19.85 -5.96
N TYR A 251 1.07 -20.83 -6.85
CA TYR A 251 1.28 -22.23 -6.52
C TYR A 251 2.71 -22.63 -6.90
N ILE A 252 3.43 -23.16 -5.93
CA ILE A 252 4.84 -23.55 -6.04
C ILE A 252 4.90 -25.06 -5.85
N TRP A 253 5.20 -25.78 -6.91
CA TRP A 253 5.18 -27.25 -6.97
C TRP A 253 6.59 -27.81 -6.88
N TRP A 254 6.79 -28.74 -5.95
CA TRP A 254 8.04 -29.47 -5.75
C TRP A 254 7.81 -30.94 -6.08
N PHE A 255 8.54 -31.44 -7.08
CA PHE A 255 8.46 -32.83 -7.52
C PHE A 255 9.71 -33.59 -7.08
N GLY A 256 9.56 -34.45 -6.08
CA GLY A 256 10.66 -35.24 -5.53
C GLY A 256 11.73 -34.37 -4.87
N ASN A 257 13.00 -34.62 -5.22
CA ASN A 257 14.15 -33.89 -4.66
C ASN A 257 14.73 -32.87 -5.65
N ASN A 258 13.91 -32.36 -6.56
CA ASN A 258 14.34 -31.33 -7.50
C ASN A 258 14.53 -30.00 -6.77
N SER A 259 15.64 -29.31 -7.07
CA SER A 259 15.99 -28.02 -6.47
C SER A 259 15.19 -26.84 -7.02
N GLU A 260 14.61 -27.01 -8.22
CA GLU A 260 13.83 -25.97 -8.89
C GLU A 260 12.34 -26.31 -8.83
N PRO A 261 11.50 -25.44 -8.24
CA PRO A 261 10.06 -25.62 -8.24
C PRO A 261 9.44 -25.16 -9.55
N VAL A 262 8.29 -25.73 -9.88
CA VAL A 262 7.43 -25.22 -10.96
C VAL A 262 6.44 -24.22 -10.36
N ILE A 263 6.28 -23.04 -10.96
CA ILE A 263 5.37 -22.01 -10.46
C ILE A 263 4.19 -21.86 -11.41
N THR A 264 2.97 -21.95 -10.89
CA THR A 264 1.72 -21.75 -11.65
C THR A 264 0.83 -20.72 -10.97
N LEU A 265 -0.02 -20.06 -11.75
CA LEU A 265 -1.11 -19.19 -11.25
C LEU A 265 -2.44 -19.95 -11.14
N GLU A 266 -2.54 -21.08 -11.83
CA GLU A 266 -3.67 -22.01 -11.71
C GLU A 266 -3.36 -23.07 -10.66
N GLY A 267 -4.38 -23.49 -9.92
CA GLY A 267 -4.27 -24.50 -8.86
C GLY A 267 -4.06 -25.92 -9.37
N SER A 268 -3.80 -26.12 -10.67
CA SER A 268 -3.52 -27.41 -11.28
C SER A 268 -2.14 -27.43 -11.93
N ALA A 269 -1.42 -28.54 -11.77
CA ALA A 269 -0.19 -28.82 -12.47
C ALA A 269 -0.21 -30.24 -13.04
N ALA A 270 0.17 -30.37 -14.30
CA ALA A 270 0.37 -31.65 -14.94
C ALA A 270 1.85 -32.04 -14.85
N PHE A 271 2.13 -33.29 -14.45
CA PHE A 271 3.49 -33.79 -14.31
C PHE A 271 3.61 -35.24 -14.77
N THR A 272 4.75 -35.60 -15.34
CA THR A 272 5.04 -36.97 -15.80
C THR A 272 6.23 -37.55 -15.05
N PHE A 273 6.02 -38.67 -14.35
CA PHE A 273 7.07 -39.36 -13.60
C PHE A 273 7.87 -40.32 -14.50
N SER A 274 9.19 -40.13 -14.57
CA SER A 274 10.07 -40.92 -15.44
C SER A 274 10.72 -42.14 -14.75
N ARG A 275 10.75 -42.16 -13.41
CA ARG A 275 11.38 -43.21 -12.60
C ARG A 275 10.35 -43.92 -11.75
N GLU A 276 10.46 -45.23 -11.63
CA GLU A 276 9.69 -46.00 -10.67
C GLU A 276 10.15 -45.73 -9.24
N GLY A 277 9.24 -45.91 -8.29
CA GLY A 277 9.49 -45.77 -6.86
C GLY A 277 8.54 -44.78 -6.20
N VAL A 278 8.80 -44.48 -4.93
CA VAL A 278 7.98 -43.56 -4.15
C VAL A 278 8.54 -42.15 -4.30
N THR A 279 7.73 -41.23 -4.80
CA THR A 279 8.10 -39.80 -4.95
C THR A 279 7.18 -38.94 -4.10
N THR A 280 7.75 -37.99 -3.37
CA THR A 280 6.96 -36.98 -2.65
C THR A 280 6.70 -35.79 -3.54
N VAL A 281 5.45 -35.35 -3.61
CA VAL A 281 5.04 -34.09 -4.23
C VAL A 281 4.61 -33.14 -3.12
N THR A 282 5.15 -31.92 -3.15
CA THR A 282 4.77 -30.86 -2.21
C THR A 282 4.21 -29.69 -3.02
N VAL A 283 3.09 -29.13 -2.58
CA VAL A 283 2.58 -27.86 -3.10
C VAL A 283 2.63 -26.83 -1.99
N GLN A 284 3.18 -25.67 -2.31
CA GLN A 284 3.18 -24.49 -1.45
C GLN A 284 2.35 -23.40 -2.12
N VAL A 285 1.38 -22.87 -1.40
CA VAL A 285 0.47 -21.85 -1.90
C VAL A 285 0.73 -20.56 -1.17
N SER A 286 1.01 -19.50 -1.93
CA SER A 286 1.16 -18.15 -1.41
C SER A 286 -0.06 -17.32 -1.81
N ALA A 287 -0.80 -16.81 -0.81
CA ALA A 287 -1.94 -15.94 -0.99
C ALA A 287 -1.77 -14.70 -0.11
N GLY A 288 -1.56 -13.52 -0.72
CA GLY A 288 -1.24 -12.30 0.02
C GLY A 288 0.04 -12.44 0.85
N ASN A 289 -0.11 -12.44 2.17
CA ASN A 289 1.02 -12.56 3.10
C ASN A 289 1.13 -13.94 3.77
N THR A 290 0.24 -14.89 3.45
CA THR A 290 0.27 -16.23 4.02
C THR A 290 0.88 -17.22 3.02
N ILE A 291 1.59 -18.19 3.57
CA ILE A 291 2.18 -19.29 2.83
C ILE A 291 1.83 -20.57 3.58
N LEU A 292 1.09 -21.46 2.93
CA LEU A 292 0.76 -22.79 3.44
C LEU A 292 1.31 -23.85 2.50
N GLN A 293 1.56 -25.05 3.01
CA GLN A 293 2.00 -26.18 2.20
C GLN A 293 1.27 -27.45 2.56
N ASP A 294 1.13 -28.34 1.59
CA ASP A 294 0.72 -29.72 1.78
C ASP A 294 1.61 -30.66 0.96
N LYS A 295 1.75 -31.90 1.40
CA LYS A 295 2.59 -32.91 0.75
C LYS A 295 1.90 -34.26 0.65
N LYS A 296 2.10 -34.96 -0.47
CA LYS A 296 1.66 -36.34 -0.67
C LYS A 296 2.78 -37.19 -1.25
N THR A 297 2.82 -38.45 -0.83
CA THR A 297 3.65 -39.48 -1.43
C THR A 297 2.88 -40.23 -2.50
N ILE A 298 3.48 -40.37 -3.68
CA ILE A 298 2.90 -41.07 -4.84
C ILE A 298 3.80 -42.26 -5.17
N ALA A 299 3.21 -43.45 -5.28
CA ALA A 299 3.93 -44.64 -5.75
C ALA A 299 3.88 -44.68 -7.28
N VAL A 300 5.03 -44.71 -7.94
CA VAL A 300 5.14 -44.72 -9.40
C VAL A 300 5.55 -46.12 -9.86
N HIS A 301 4.71 -46.73 -10.69
CA HIS A 301 4.92 -48.07 -11.22
C HIS A 301 4.59 -48.12 -12.71
N GLU A 302 5.24 -49.01 -13.47
CA GLU A 302 4.95 -49.21 -14.89
C GLU A 302 3.61 -49.93 -15.10
N TYR A 303 3.33 -50.95 -14.28
CA TYR A 303 2.08 -51.71 -14.31
C TYR A 303 1.54 -51.87 -12.89
N PHE A 304 0.23 -51.70 -12.74
CA PHE A 304 -0.49 -52.07 -11.53
C PHE A 304 -1.93 -52.44 -11.90
N ARG A 305 -2.60 -53.15 -11.00
CA ARG A 305 -4.05 -53.37 -11.09
C ARG A 305 -4.71 -52.85 -9.84
N SER A 306 -5.80 -52.11 -9.98
CA SER A 306 -6.53 -51.59 -8.82
C SER A 306 -7.96 -52.10 -8.76
N HIS A 307 -8.47 -52.20 -7.53
CA HIS A 307 -9.84 -52.61 -7.25
C HIS A 307 -10.39 -51.83 -6.07
N LEU A 308 -11.63 -51.40 -6.21
CA LEU A 308 -12.36 -50.68 -5.17
C LEU A 308 -12.89 -51.67 -4.12
N LEU A 309 -12.90 -51.21 -2.87
CA LEU A 309 -13.34 -51.92 -1.69
C LEU A 309 -14.48 -51.15 -1.04
N ALA A 310 -15.46 -51.90 -0.55
CA ALA A 310 -16.53 -51.42 0.30
C ALA A 310 -16.42 -52.06 1.69
N PHE A 311 -17.04 -51.43 2.69
CA PHE A 311 -17.03 -51.91 4.07
C PHE A 311 -18.44 -52.12 4.59
N SER A 312 -18.56 -52.86 5.69
CA SER A 312 -19.80 -52.86 6.46
C SER A 312 -20.10 -51.47 7.02
N SER A 313 -21.38 -51.14 7.16
CA SER A 313 -21.86 -49.84 7.68
C SER A 313 -21.30 -49.48 9.07
N ASN A 314 -20.82 -50.48 9.82
CA ASN A 314 -20.15 -50.31 11.11
C ASN A 314 -18.94 -49.37 11.05
N LEU A 315 -18.23 -49.30 9.91
CA LEU A 315 -17.06 -48.45 9.76
C LEU A 315 -17.45 -46.97 9.60
N ASP A 316 -18.55 -46.68 8.91
CA ASP A 316 -18.99 -45.32 8.61
C ASP A 316 -19.38 -44.54 9.87
N GLU A 317 -20.02 -45.21 10.84
CA GLU A 317 -20.36 -44.63 12.14
C GLU A 317 -19.14 -44.17 12.95
N HIS A 318 -17.95 -44.67 12.59
CA HIS A 318 -16.70 -44.45 13.31
C HIS A 318 -15.64 -43.74 12.47
N ASN A 319 -15.98 -43.25 11.28
CA ASN A 319 -15.06 -42.55 10.40
C ASN A 319 -14.98 -41.05 10.80
N PRO A 320 -13.86 -40.57 11.36
CA PRO A 320 -13.72 -39.18 11.78
C PRO A 320 -13.36 -38.22 10.64
N ASP A 321 -13.22 -38.72 9.41
CA ASP A 321 -12.75 -37.99 8.22
C ASP A 321 -11.34 -37.37 8.35
N VAL A 322 -10.48 -37.97 9.17
CA VAL A 322 -9.10 -37.52 9.41
C VAL A 322 -8.08 -38.34 8.61
N THR A 323 -7.04 -37.68 8.10
CA THR A 323 -5.98 -38.29 7.28
C THR A 323 -5.22 -39.42 7.97
N GLU A 324 -4.85 -39.21 9.24
CA GLU A 324 -4.07 -40.15 10.06
C GLU A 324 -4.86 -41.43 10.31
N TRP A 325 -6.17 -41.28 10.59
CA TRP A 325 -7.07 -42.41 10.75
C TRP A 325 -7.16 -43.23 9.46
N ARG A 326 -7.29 -42.57 8.29
CA ARG A 326 -7.31 -43.26 6.99
C ARG A 326 -6.02 -44.03 6.74
N LEU A 327 -4.86 -43.50 7.11
CA LEU A 327 -3.57 -44.19 6.97
C LEU A 327 -3.49 -45.44 7.86
N ASP A 328 -3.95 -45.35 9.10
CA ASP A 328 -3.94 -46.49 10.02
C ASP A 328 -4.93 -47.58 9.61
N VAL A 329 -6.15 -47.19 9.19
CA VAL A 329 -7.14 -48.15 8.66
C VAL A 329 -6.63 -48.79 7.36
N SER A 330 -5.97 -48.03 6.48
CA SER A 330 -5.33 -48.59 5.28
C SER A 330 -4.30 -49.67 5.63
N ARG A 331 -3.51 -49.45 6.69
CA ARG A 331 -2.52 -50.43 7.19
C ARG A 331 -3.19 -51.68 7.76
N VAL A 332 -4.28 -51.51 8.52
CA VAL A 332 -5.05 -52.64 9.07
C VAL A 332 -5.64 -53.49 7.94
N ILE A 333 -6.26 -52.85 6.93
CA ILE A 333 -6.83 -53.56 5.77
C ILE A 333 -5.73 -54.30 5.01
N LYS A 334 -4.59 -53.65 4.75
CA LYS A 334 -3.43 -54.26 4.10
C LYS A 334 -2.99 -55.53 4.84
N ASN A 335 -2.79 -55.43 6.15
CA ASN A 335 -2.37 -56.57 6.97
C ASN A 335 -3.41 -57.70 6.99
N SER A 336 -4.70 -57.38 7.10
CA SER A 336 -5.78 -58.38 7.05
C SER A 336 -5.83 -59.11 5.70
N MET A 337 -5.62 -58.39 4.59
CA MET A 337 -5.56 -59.01 3.26
C MET A 337 -4.35 -59.93 3.11
N MET A 338 -3.18 -59.49 3.58
CA MET A 338 -1.96 -60.30 3.57
C MET A 338 -2.12 -61.59 4.39
N HIS A 339 -2.69 -61.50 5.59
CA HIS A 339 -2.94 -62.67 6.43
C HIS A 339 -3.95 -63.66 5.83
N ALA A 340 -4.97 -63.16 5.12
CA ALA A 340 -5.99 -64.00 4.51
C ALA A 340 -5.52 -64.71 3.21
N THR A 341 -4.56 -64.13 2.49
CA THR A 341 -4.19 -64.57 1.12
C THR A 341 -2.75 -64.99 0.94
N GLY A 342 -1.84 -64.59 1.85
CA GLY A 342 -0.40 -64.84 1.71
C GLY A 342 0.30 -63.94 0.69
N VAL A 343 -0.37 -62.92 0.14
CA VAL A 343 0.26 -61.94 -0.75
C VAL A 343 1.36 -61.17 -0.02
N ARG A 344 2.48 -60.92 -0.69
CA ARG A 344 3.63 -60.24 -0.08
C ARG A 344 3.36 -58.75 0.16
N ASP A 345 4.05 -58.17 1.14
CA ASP A 345 3.89 -56.76 1.53
C ASP A 345 4.24 -55.78 0.40
N ASP A 346 5.24 -56.12 -0.42
CA ASP A 346 5.75 -55.31 -1.54
C ASP A 346 4.83 -55.32 -2.77
N GLN A 347 3.90 -56.28 -2.84
CA GLN A 347 2.99 -56.48 -3.97
C GLN A 347 1.60 -55.85 -3.75
N LEU A 348 1.31 -55.38 -2.53
CA LEU A 348 0.00 -54.85 -2.16
C LEU A 348 0.12 -53.44 -1.57
N LEU A 349 -0.62 -52.50 -2.14
CA LEU A 349 -0.83 -51.18 -1.55
C LEU A 349 -2.32 -50.98 -1.29
N VAL A 350 -2.68 -50.27 -0.22
CA VAL A 350 -4.08 -49.97 0.14
C VAL A 350 -4.20 -48.51 0.53
N THR A 351 -5.25 -47.85 0.07
CA THR A 351 -5.59 -46.49 0.47
C THR A 351 -7.08 -46.35 0.75
N VAL A 352 -7.44 -45.75 1.88
CA VAL A 352 -8.81 -45.38 2.20
C VAL A 352 -9.11 -44.01 1.60
N LEU A 353 -10.20 -43.92 0.84
CA LEU A 353 -10.63 -42.71 0.16
C LEU A 353 -11.36 -41.76 1.15
N PRO A 354 -11.25 -40.44 0.97
CA PRO A 354 -12.01 -39.48 1.77
C PRO A 354 -13.51 -39.52 1.43
N GLY A 355 -14.36 -39.23 2.41
CA GLY A 355 -15.81 -39.17 2.26
C GLY A 355 -16.58 -40.36 2.82
N LEU A 356 -17.91 -40.29 2.68
CA LEU A 356 -18.87 -41.32 3.08
C LEU A 356 -19.75 -41.69 1.87
N PRO A 357 -20.14 -42.98 1.69
CA PRO A 357 -19.74 -44.13 2.50
C PRO A 357 -18.23 -44.40 2.39
N THR A 358 -17.64 -44.95 3.44
CA THR A 358 -16.20 -45.24 3.48
C THR A 358 -15.89 -46.23 2.36
N ALA A 359 -14.92 -45.88 1.52
CA ALA A 359 -14.43 -46.72 0.44
C ALA A 359 -12.91 -46.77 0.49
N ALA A 360 -12.32 -47.84 -0.04
CA ALA A 360 -10.88 -47.94 -0.18
C ALA A 360 -10.54 -48.51 -1.55
N GLU A 361 -9.30 -48.34 -1.97
CA GLU A 361 -8.78 -48.95 -3.18
C GLU A 361 -7.50 -49.70 -2.82
N PHE A 362 -7.38 -50.93 -3.30
CA PHE A 362 -6.12 -51.65 -3.25
C PHE A 362 -5.48 -51.72 -4.62
N PHE A 363 -4.16 -51.70 -4.64
CA PHE A 363 -3.33 -51.74 -5.83
C PHE A 363 -2.40 -52.95 -5.74
N LEU A 364 -2.39 -53.75 -6.79
CA LEU A 364 -1.50 -54.89 -6.97
C LEU A 364 -0.34 -54.51 -7.86
N LEU A 365 0.86 -54.86 -7.40
CA LEU A 365 2.11 -54.61 -8.08
C LEU A 365 2.71 -55.95 -8.56
N PRO A 366 3.25 -56.01 -9.78
CA PRO A 366 3.88 -57.21 -10.29
C PRO A 366 5.18 -57.52 -9.54
N ASP A 367 5.52 -58.80 -9.43
CA ASP A 367 6.80 -59.20 -8.84
C ASP A 367 7.95 -58.88 -9.79
N LYS A 368 8.88 -58.03 -9.36
CA LYS A 368 10.03 -57.61 -10.16
C LYS A 368 10.91 -58.79 -10.59
N GLU A 369 11.01 -59.83 -9.75
CA GLU A 369 11.86 -60.99 -10.04
C GLU A 369 11.22 -61.96 -11.05
N LEU A 370 9.89 -62.11 -11.05
CA LEU A 370 9.18 -63.02 -11.97
C LEU A 370 8.82 -62.38 -13.32
N THR A 371 8.79 -61.06 -13.41
CA THR A 371 8.19 -60.33 -14.55
C THR A 371 9.20 -59.55 -15.40
N GLU A 372 10.51 -59.70 -15.16
CA GLU A 372 11.55 -59.05 -15.97
C GLU A 372 11.42 -59.41 -17.47
N GLY A 373 11.14 -58.40 -18.29
CA GLY A 373 11.30 -58.45 -19.75
C GLY A 373 10.07 -58.77 -20.61
N THR A 374 8.89 -59.08 -20.05
CA THR A 374 7.67 -59.29 -20.87
C THR A 374 6.40 -58.73 -20.22
N PRO A 375 5.68 -57.79 -20.86
CA PRO A 375 4.48 -57.17 -20.29
C PRO A 375 3.34 -58.18 -20.07
N ASP A 376 3.22 -59.18 -20.94
CA ASP A 376 2.18 -60.22 -20.84
C ASP A 376 2.30 -61.03 -19.54
N ARG A 377 3.54 -61.37 -19.11
CA ARG A 377 3.75 -62.10 -17.86
C ARG A 377 3.34 -61.29 -16.63
N ALA A 378 3.62 -59.99 -16.62
CA ALA A 378 3.21 -59.10 -15.55
C ALA A 378 1.67 -59.04 -15.44
N THR A 379 0.97 -58.94 -16.57
CA THR A 379 -0.49 -58.95 -16.58
C THR A 379 -1.07 -60.27 -16.06
N THR A 380 -0.57 -61.42 -16.53
CA THR A 380 -1.05 -62.73 -16.06
C THR A 380 -0.81 -62.98 -14.57
N HIS A 381 0.31 -62.48 -14.02
CA HIS A 381 0.60 -62.59 -12.60
C HIS A 381 -0.34 -61.68 -11.78
N LEU A 382 -0.58 -60.46 -12.25
CA LEU A 382 -1.56 -59.55 -11.63
C LEU A 382 -2.99 -60.11 -11.69
N ASP A 383 -3.36 -60.80 -12.78
CA ASP A 383 -4.64 -61.50 -12.90
C ASP A 383 -4.76 -62.60 -11.83
N GLN A 384 -3.74 -63.44 -11.68
CA GLN A 384 -3.71 -64.50 -10.66
C GLN A 384 -3.81 -63.94 -9.23
N LEU A 385 -3.02 -62.90 -8.90
CA LEU A 385 -3.09 -62.24 -7.59
C LEU A 385 -4.46 -61.60 -7.33
N SER A 386 -5.04 -60.97 -8.35
CA SER A 386 -6.37 -60.38 -8.30
C SER A 386 -7.41 -61.45 -8.00
N GLU A 387 -7.39 -62.60 -8.68
CA GLU A 387 -8.32 -63.70 -8.42
C GLU A 387 -8.22 -64.24 -6.98
N VAL A 388 -7.00 -64.43 -6.45
CA VAL A 388 -6.79 -64.90 -5.07
C VAL A 388 -7.39 -63.92 -4.05
N LEU A 389 -7.12 -62.62 -4.21
CA LEU A 389 -7.64 -61.58 -3.31
C LEU A 389 -9.14 -61.40 -3.42
N LEU A 390 -9.68 -61.34 -4.64
CA LEU A 390 -11.12 -61.23 -4.86
C LEU A 390 -11.85 -62.46 -4.31
N SER A 391 -11.29 -63.66 -4.45
CA SER A 391 -11.85 -64.89 -3.86
C SER A 391 -11.90 -64.82 -2.34
N ALA A 392 -10.83 -64.37 -1.68
CA ALA A 392 -10.80 -64.22 -0.23
C ALA A 392 -11.76 -63.14 0.29
N LEU A 393 -11.89 -62.01 -0.42
CA LEU A 393 -12.85 -60.95 -0.12
C LEU A 393 -14.30 -61.46 -0.26
N ASN A 394 -14.61 -62.18 -1.35
CA ASN A 394 -15.94 -62.72 -1.59
C ASN A 394 -16.33 -63.84 -0.60
N GLN A 395 -15.34 -64.52 -0.02
CA GLN A 395 -15.54 -65.50 1.07
C GLN A 395 -15.60 -64.86 2.47
N ASN A 396 -15.60 -63.52 2.57
CA ASN A 396 -15.59 -62.76 3.83
C ASN A 396 -14.42 -63.10 4.77
N LEU A 397 -13.28 -63.53 4.21
CA LEU A 397 -12.09 -63.88 5.01
C LEU A 397 -11.35 -62.63 5.50
N VAL A 398 -11.53 -61.48 4.84
CA VAL A 398 -10.90 -60.21 5.19
C VAL A 398 -11.82 -59.43 6.13
N GLN A 399 -11.50 -59.50 7.43
CA GLN A 399 -12.22 -58.82 8.48
C GLN A 399 -11.25 -58.27 9.54
N PHE A 400 -11.64 -57.21 10.23
CA PHE A 400 -10.87 -56.66 11.35
C PHE A 400 -11.79 -56.11 12.43
N THR A 401 -11.27 -56.07 13.66
CA THR A 401 -11.99 -55.54 14.82
C THR A 401 -11.55 -54.09 15.04
N LEU A 402 -12.45 -53.14 14.83
CA LEU A 402 -12.14 -51.70 15.01
C LEU A 402 -12.03 -51.34 16.50
N ARG A 403 -12.97 -51.85 17.29
CA ARG A 403 -13.00 -51.75 18.76
C ARG A 403 -13.72 -52.97 19.34
N PRO A 404 -13.62 -53.23 20.65
CA PRO A 404 -14.36 -54.34 21.26
C PRO A 404 -15.84 -54.29 20.90
N GLY A 405 -16.36 -55.37 20.30
CA GLY A 405 -17.75 -55.48 19.85
C GLY A 405 -18.09 -54.90 18.48
N VAL A 406 -17.13 -54.26 17.77
CA VAL A 406 -17.35 -53.74 16.41
C VAL A 406 -16.42 -54.44 15.42
N GLN A 407 -17.00 -55.35 14.65
CA GLN A 407 -16.33 -56.06 13.57
C GLN A 407 -16.65 -55.40 12.23
N VAL A 408 -15.61 -55.20 11.41
CA VAL A 408 -15.71 -54.63 10.08
C VAL A 408 -15.31 -55.71 9.08
N THR A 409 -16.18 -55.92 8.09
CA THR A 409 -15.94 -56.84 6.98
C THR A 409 -15.63 -56.02 5.73
N VAL A 410 -14.65 -56.48 4.96
CA VAL A 410 -14.21 -55.82 3.73
C VAL A 410 -14.75 -56.61 2.53
N TYR A 411 -15.40 -55.90 1.60
CA TYR A 411 -16.00 -56.48 0.41
C TYR A 411 -15.37 -55.89 -0.86
N THR A 412 -15.47 -56.64 -1.95
CA THR A 412 -15.20 -56.07 -3.27
C THR A 412 -16.32 -55.10 -3.61
N ALA A 413 -15.98 -53.86 -3.95
CA ALA A 413 -16.96 -52.97 -4.53
C ALA A 413 -17.09 -53.38 -6.00
N HIS A 414 -18.08 -54.20 -6.33
CA HIS A 414 -18.58 -54.20 -7.69
C HIS A 414 -18.97 -52.76 -7.98
N LEU A 415 -18.52 -52.22 -9.12
CA LEU A 415 -19.12 -51.03 -9.70
C LEU A 415 -20.58 -51.37 -10.00
N SER A 416 -21.42 -51.39 -8.96
CA SER A 416 -22.74 -50.83 -9.07
C SER A 416 -22.46 -49.45 -9.62
N ALA A 417 -22.65 -49.29 -10.94
CA ALA A 417 -23.06 -48.01 -11.50
C ALA A 417 -23.90 -47.38 -10.41
N ALA A 418 -23.46 -46.20 -9.96
CA ALA A 418 -24.00 -45.49 -8.82
C ALA A 418 -25.47 -45.86 -8.68
N PRO A 419 -26.03 -46.09 -7.48
CA PRO A 419 -27.46 -45.92 -7.40
C PRO A 419 -27.68 -44.56 -8.04
N LEU A 420 -28.31 -44.56 -9.22
CA LEU A 420 -29.26 -43.56 -9.58
C LEU A 420 -30.23 -43.65 -8.40
N VAL A 421 -29.83 -43.03 -7.29
CA VAL A 421 -30.58 -41.92 -6.76
C VAL A 421 -30.88 -41.13 -8.03
N ASP A 422 -31.97 -41.53 -8.69
CA ASP A 422 -33.16 -40.72 -8.65
C ASP A 422 -33.02 -39.81 -7.40
N THR A 423 -32.24 -38.75 -7.58
CA THR A 423 -32.86 -37.46 -7.54
C THR A 423 -34.11 -37.66 -8.38
N SER A 424 -35.18 -38.10 -7.72
CA SER A 424 -36.29 -37.21 -7.57
C SER A 424 -35.66 -35.81 -7.44
N GLU A 425 -35.38 -35.22 -8.60
CA GLU A 425 -35.82 -33.89 -8.90
C GLU A 425 -37.25 -33.84 -8.38
N SER A 426 -37.33 -33.60 -7.08
CA SER A 426 -38.42 -32.94 -6.42
C SER A 426 -38.42 -31.46 -6.85
N HIS A 427 -38.21 -31.23 -8.15
CA HIS A 427 -38.93 -30.20 -8.87
C HIS A 427 -40.36 -30.79 -9.01
N SER A 428 -41.34 -30.40 -8.22
CA SER A 428 -41.54 -29.07 -7.65
C SER A 428 -42.37 -29.15 -6.37
N GLY A 429 -41.70 -29.29 -5.23
CA GLY A 429 -42.26 -28.87 -3.93
C GLY A 429 -42.27 -27.35 -3.78
N SER A 430 -41.29 -26.65 -4.36
CA SER A 430 -41.13 -25.20 -4.21
C SER A 430 -41.97 -24.36 -5.18
N ALA A 431 -42.21 -24.80 -6.44
CA ALA A 431 -43.13 -24.07 -7.33
C ALA A 431 -44.60 -24.31 -6.95
N MET A 432 -44.92 -25.45 -6.33
CA MET A 432 -46.24 -25.74 -5.78
C MET A 432 -46.50 -24.98 -4.46
N LEU A 433 -45.48 -24.81 -3.60
CA LEU A 433 -45.52 -23.89 -2.45
C LEU A 433 -45.53 -22.41 -2.86
N MET A 434 -44.88 -22.03 -3.96
CA MET A 434 -44.94 -20.67 -4.54
C MET A 434 -46.30 -20.38 -5.17
N LEU A 435 -46.91 -21.33 -5.87
CA LEU A 435 -48.27 -21.18 -6.40
C LEU A 435 -49.31 -21.08 -5.27
N LEU A 436 -49.17 -21.92 -4.22
CA LEU A 436 -50.03 -21.84 -3.03
C LEU A 436 -49.81 -20.53 -2.24
N SER A 437 -48.59 -20.03 -2.11
CA SER A 437 -48.32 -18.76 -1.43
C SER A 437 -48.84 -17.56 -2.24
N VAL A 438 -48.72 -17.56 -3.57
CA VAL A 438 -49.30 -16.53 -4.43
C VAL A 438 -50.83 -16.55 -4.37
N VAL A 439 -51.46 -17.74 -4.29
CA VAL A 439 -52.92 -17.86 -4.10
C VAL A 439 -53.36 -17.37 -2.72
N VAL A 440 -52.60 -17.66 -1.65
CA VAL A 440 -52.89 -17.19 -0.29
C VAL A 440 -52.68 -15.68 -0.15
N VAL A 441 -51.62 -15.12 -0.74
CA VAL A 441 -51.39 -13.67 -0.77
C VAL A 441 -52.44 -12.97 -1.64
N GLY A 442 -52.84 -13.57 -2.77
CA GLY A 442 -53.93 -13.08 -3.60
C GLY A 442 -55.27 -13.02 -2.86
N LEU A 443 -55.61 -14.06 -2.10
CA LEU A 443 -56.79 -14.09 -1.23
C LEU A 443 -56.69 -13.08 -0.08
N ALA A 444 -55.53 -12.93 0.56
CA ALA A 444 -55.31 -11.94 1.62
C ALA A 444 -55.45 -10.50 1.10
N VAL A 445 -54.89 -10.19 -0.08
CA VAL A 445 -55.06 -8.89 -0.73
C VAL A 445 -56.51 -8.65 -1.15
N PHE A 446 -57.21 -9.68 -1.65
CA PHE A 446 -58.63 -9.58 -1.99
C PHE A 446 -59.52 -9.33 -0.76
N VAL A 447 -59.25 -9.99 0.37
CA VAL A 447 -59.94 -9.78 1.65
C VAL A 447 -59.64 -8.39 2.22
N ILE A 448 -58.37 -7.94 2.21
CA ILE A 448 -57.99 -6.59 2.65
C ILE A 448 -58.64 -5.53 1.75
N TYR A 449 -58.66 -5.74 0.43
CA TYR A 449 -59.32 -4.84 -0.50
C TYR A 449 -60.84 -4.79 -0.28
N LYS A 450 -61.49 -5.93 -0.03
CA LYS A 450 -62.93 -6.01 0.31
C LYS A 450 -63.27 -5.42 1.68
N PHE A 451 -62.39 -5.52 2.68
CA PHE A 451 -62.60 -4.96 4.03
C PHE A 451 -62.31 -3.47 4.10
N LYS A 452 -61.27 -2.96 3.41
CA LYS A 452 -60.94 -1.53 3.46
C LYS A 452 -61.89 -0.67 2.64
N ARG A 453 -62.56 -1.24 1.63
CA ARG A 453 -63.61 -0.55 0.86
C ARG A 453 -64.98 -0.55 1.58
N LYS A 454 -65.11 -1.19 2.75
CA LYS A 454 -66.36 -1.38 3.49
C LYS A 454 -66.38 -0.82 4.93
N ILE A 455 -65.67 0.28 5.19
CA ILE A 455 -65.95 1.14 6.36
C ILE A 455 -66.20 2.59 5.90
N PRO A 456 -67.48 2.98 5.73
CA PRO A 456 -67.92 4.37 5.79
C PRO A 456 -68.50 4.70 7.18
N GLY A 457 -67.89 5.68 7.84
CA GLY A 457 -68.58 6.69 8.66
C GLY A 457 -69.04 6.35 10.09
N LEU A 458 -68.61 7.22 11.01
CA LEU A 458 -69.47 8.13 11.81
C LEU A 458 -69.41 8.00 13.36
N ASN A 459 -68.79 9.03 13.96
CA ASN A 459 -69.09 9.83 15.18
C ASN A 459 -69.41 9.19 16.56
N VAL A 460 -68.94 9.83 17.64
CA VAL A 460 -69.74 10.68 18.58
C VAL A 460 -68.96 11.06 19.88
N TYR A 461 -68.91 12.38 20.14
CA TYR A 461 -68.87 13.21 21.38
C TYR A 461 -68.24 12.82 22.73
N ALA A 462 -67.56 13.84 23.32
CA ALA A 462 -67.68 14.43 24.69
C ALA A 462 -66.29 14.78 25.27
N GLN A 463 -65.87 16.06 25.39
CA GLN A 463 -66.18 17.08 26.42
C GLN A 463 -65.20 17.09 27.62
N MET A 464 -64.45 18.19 27.70
CA MET A 464 -63.91 18.97 28.84
C MET A 464 -63.09 18.39 30.02
N GLN A 465 -62.05 19.18 30.33
CA GLN A 465 -61.59 19.69 31.65
C GLN A 465 -60.34 19.10 32.34
N ASN A 466 -59.25 19.89 32.27
CA ASN A 466 -58.43 20.47 33.36
C ASN A 466 -58.20 19.69 34.67
N GLU A 467 -56.92 19.51 35.04
CA GLU A 467 -56.20 20.13 36.19
C GLU A 467 -54.75 19.58 36.23
N LYS A 468 -53.72 20.45 36.23
CA LYS A 468 -52.78 20.73 37.35
C LYS A 468 -52.26 19.46 38.06
N GLU A 469 -50.95 19.23 38.16
CA GLU A 469 -50.07 19.98 39.06
C GLU A 469 -48.59 20.00 38.61
N GLN A 470 -47.89 20.93 39.23
CA GLN A 470 -46.53 21.41 39.02
C GLN A 470 -45.77 21.20 40.33
N GLU A 471 -44.50 20.84 40.28
CA GLU A 471 -43.46 21.26 41.25
C GLU A 471 -42.09 20.96 40.61
N MET A 472 -41.29 21.97 40.22
CA MET A 472 -40.43 22.83 41.05
C MET A 472 -39.16 22.07 41.53
N ILE A 473 -37.94 22.60 41.51
CA ILE A 473 -37.42 23.97 41.41
C ILE A 473 -35.97 23.91 40.88
N SER A 474 -35.59 25.01 40.22
CA SER A 474 -34.26 25.48 39.79
C SER A 474 -33.35 25.78 41.04
N PRO A 475 -32.35 26.70 41.13
CA PRO A 475 -31.85 27.74 40.22
C PRO A 475 -30.30 27.65 40.07
N VAL A 476 -29.58 28.43 39.28
CA VAL A 476 -29.48 29.89 39.22
C VAL A 476 -28.63 30.23 37.97
N SER A 477 -29.09 31.17 37.16
CA SER A 477 -28.30 31.99 36.21
C SER A 477 -27.86 33.29 36.93
N PRO A 478 -26.81 34.04 36.52
CA PRO A 478 -26.97 34.95 35.37
C PRO A 478 -25.70 35.28 34.54
N THR A 479 -25.96 35.58 33.26
CA THR A 479 -25.49 36.69 32.41
C THR A 479 -24.19 37.46 32.74
N GLU A 480 -23.36 37.69 31.70
CA GLU A 480 -23.12 38.98 31.02
C GLU A 480 -21.66 39.19 30.52
N ASN A 481 -21.57 39.78 29.32
CA ASN A 481 -20.53 40.69 28.81
C ASN A 481 -19.15 40.17 28.33
N ALA A 482 -18.87 40.43 27.05
CA ALA A 482 -17.53 40.75 26.53
C ALA A 482 -17.13 42.17 26.98
N PRO A 483 -15.83 42.53 27.09
CA PRO A 483 -15.13 43.07 25.92
C PRO A 483 -13.61 42.83 25.84
N ASN A 484 -13.06 43.06 24.64
CA ASN A 484 -11.72 43.56 24.29
C ASN A 484 -10.47 43.12 25.09
N THR A 485 -9.50 42.58 24.35
CA THR A 485 -8.11 43.05 24.51
C THR A 485 -7.33 42.90 23.21
N GLN A 486 -7.00 44.05 22.62
CA GLN A 486 -5.91 44.21 21.66
C GLN A 486 -4.59 43.72 22.30
N ARG A 487 -3.79 42.98 21.54
CA ARG A 487 -2.32 43.00 21.67
C ARG A 487 -1.73 43.34 20.32
N GLU A 488 -1.48 44.63 20.15
CA GLU A 488 -0.51 45.14 19.19
C GLU A 488 0.87 44.57 19.54
N LEU A 489 1.46 43.79 18.64
CA LEU A 489 2.89 43.55 18.65
C LEU A 489 3.54 44.67 17.83
N VAL A 490 3.84 45.77 18.52
CA VAL A 490 4.74 46.81 18.01
C VAL A 490 6.10 46.15 17.76
N THR A 491 6.44 45.90 16.51
CA THR A 491 7.83 45.66 16.11
C THR A 491 8.35 46.99 15.61
N SER A 492 8.80 47.83 16.53
CA SER A 492 9.66 48.97 16.23
C SER A 492 10.98 48.42 15.70
N LEU A 493 11.15 48.44 14.39
CA LEU A 493 12.47 48.40 13.78
C LEU A 493 13.08 49.78 14.03
N GLU A 494 13.90 49.92 15.07
CA GLU A 494 14.77 51.08 15.20
C GLU A 494 15.74 51.05 14.01
N LEU A 495 15.50 51.98 13.09
CA LEU A 495 16.51 52.50 12.18
C LEU A 495 17.64 53.04 13.05
N LEU A 496 18.75 52.30 13.13
CA LEU A 496 19.98 52.81 13.71
C LEU A 496 20.61 53.78 12.71
N ASP A 497 20.02 54.97 12.57
CA ASP A 497 20.72 56.14 12.08
C ASP A 497 21.67 56.57 13.21
N THR A 498 22.81 55.87 13.32
CA THR A 498 23.95 56.44 14.04
C THR A 498 24.57 57.50 13.14
N THR A 499 24.02 58.72 13.21
CA THR A 499 24.90 59.90 13.15
C THR A 499 25.81 59.78 14.38
N LEU A 500 26.96 59.15 14.19
CA LEU A 500 28.01 59.12 15.19
C LEU A 500 28.55 60.56 15.26
N ASP A 501 27.98 61.35 16.16
CA ASP A 501 28.51 62.66 16.50
C ASP A 501 29.78 62.43 17.34
N THR A 502 30.86 62.07 16.64
CA THR A 502 32.18 61.98 17.26
C THR A 502 32.61 63.39 17.59
N GLN A 503 32.53 63.73 18.87
CA GLN A 503 33.33 64.80 19.44
C GLN A 503 34.77 64.59 18.96
N ALA A 504 35.28 65.52 18.17
CA ALA A 504 36.59 65.40 17.53
C ALA A 504 37.68 65.25 18.60
N ILE A 505 38.09 64.02 18.90
CA ILE A 505 39.22 63.77 19.80
C ILE A 505 40.48 64.11 18.99
N GLY A 506 40.95 65.33 19.21
CA GLY A 506 42.15 65.84 18.58
C GLY A 506 43.37 64.97 18.87
N CYS A 507 44.27 64.97 17.89
CA CYS A 507 45.52 64.25 17.93
C CYS A 507 46.33 64.59 19.20
N ILE A 508 46.73 63.59 19.99
CA ILE A 508 47.38 63.81 21.28
C ILE A 508 48.85 64.17 21.04
N LYS A 509 49.27 65.36 21.48
CA LYS A 509 50.69 65.76 21.41
C LYS A 509 51.51 64.92 22.41
N PRO A 510 52.66 64.38 22.00
CA PRO A 510 53.52 63.60 22.88
C PRO A 510 54.09 64.48 24.00
N HIS A 511 54.35 63.87 25.16
CA HIS A 511 54.99 64.52 26.29
C HIS A 511 56.39 65.05 25.89
N SER A 512 56.79 66.19 26.44
CA SER A 512 58.00 66.98 26.08
C SER A 512 59.36 66.25 26.08
N ASN A 513 59.42 64.99 26.51
CA ASN A 513 60.65 64.19 26.60
C ASN A 513 60.82 63.14 25.48
N ILE A 514 59.92 63.09 24.49
CA ILE A 514 60.04 62.17 23.35
C ILE A 514 60.61 62.92 22.13
N LYS A 515 61.86 62.65 21.78
CA LYS A 515 62.51 63.19 20.57
C LYS A 515 62.13 62.32 19.36
N PHE A 516 61.48 62.92 18.36
CA PHE A 516 61.28 62.30 17.05
C PHE A 516 62.48 62.63 16.14
N THR A 517 62.90 61.65 15.34
CA THR A 517 63.89 61.84 14.29
C THR A 517 63.37 62.83 13.24
N THR A 518 64.24 63.72 12.74
CA THR A 518 63.90 64.75 11.75
C THR A 518 63.98 64.27 10.31
N GLU A 519 64.24 62.98 10.09
CA GLU A 519 64.37 62.40 8.75
C GLU A 519 63.02 61.89 8.23
N ILE A 520 62.67 62.33 7.02
CA ILE A 520 61.52 61.83 6.27
C ILE A 520 61.87 60.39 5.85
N PRO A 521 61.06 59.37 6.19
CA PRO A 521 61.32 58.01 5.75
C PRO A 521 61.19 57.94 4.22
N THR A 522 62.30 57.69 3.54
CA THR A 522 62.31 57.35 2.11
C THR A 522 61.74 55.95 1.93
N TYR A 523 60.53 55.85 1.38
CA TYR A 523 59.96 54.58 0.96
C TYR A 523 60.71 54.06 -0.26
N VAL A 524 61.36 52.92 -0.13
CA VAL A 524 61.81 52.09 -1.26
C VAL A 524 60.63 51.18 -1.62
N ASN A 525 60.17 51.26 -2.87
CA ASN A 525 59.17 50.33 -3.40
C ASN A 525 59.72 48.90 -3.37
N VAL A 526 58.99 47.99 -2.71
CA VAL A 526 59.09 46.54 -2.91
C VAL A 526 57.81 46.07 -3.57
#